data_AF-A0A315XZ65-F1
#
_entry.id   AF-A0A315XZ65-F1
#
_cell.length_a   1.000
_cell.length_b   1.000
_cell.length_c   1.000
_cell.angle_alpha   90.00
_cell.angle_beta   90.00
_cell.angle_gamma   90.00
#
_symmetry.space_group_name_H-M   'P 1'
#
loop_
_entity.id
_entity.type
_entity.pdbx_description
1 polymer ?
#
loop_
_entity_poly.entity_id
_entity_poly.type
_entity_poly.pdbx_seq_one_letter_code
_entity_poly.pdbx_strand_id
1 'polypeptide(L)'
;MKESGTTNIKVLTKRCKCILTAIFMLAVIFGFMPPQKAVAAEEYPLYLCGTKVTSENAADIMGDGNLSYDNETKTLTVRGDLECKTKMPTVLLSNDGIEDLTIYVEKDSTLTQPFVNPVISIMKNTIITGPGVLNVEGGIRTISVNSCRLTVKNATLNALNTNTDHNAAAIGGTDSDTTADPPTECSLEIIDSHITAKNEKNKQLSAVSGFKKDILFVGCEPVVPDARERTVLKTAKGSIVDAGKNNVQDILIERYYDLQIVEQRVYDSNKDDILGDGVFSYDEKTKTLTIKGNYQTDSSFSVIQNDINGLTITTAADSIISCINAWFIYNHGDITLTTNGKLSVLAGEVGIGSWGEVNIKDADLVIDAQSGAIEGFSRKAVLDMINSDVNANSKNQEAVTGFSRIDLKDCKIVTPEDGVIVYFERTAAIGDPHGDFVSDVVIKRSQVETTTTATTTTAATTTTAKDVTAQLWGDANVDGNVELADAIFIMQVLSNPNRYTITELGRANADVDKSTVGLTANDALFIQEYLLHLRPSLDPNA
;
A
#
# COMPACT_ATOMS: atom_id res chain seq x y z
N MET A 1 34.98 -63.09 59.69
CA MET A 1 33.88 -62.52 58.87
C MET A 1 32.93 -61.75 59.78
N LYS A 2 33.24 -60.48 60.06
CA LYS A 2 32.40 -59.55 60.84
C LYS A 2 32.61 -58.16 60.24
N GLU A 3 31.93 -57.86 59.14
CA GLU A 3 31.80 -56.51 58.57
C GLU A 3 30.80 -56.56 57.42
N SER A 4 29.52 -56.33 57.69
CA SER A 4 28.47 -56.20 56.66
C SER A 4 27.15 -55.61 57.23
N GLY A 5 26.85 -55.82 58.52
CA GLY A 5 25.57 -55.38 59.11
C GLY A 5 25.49 -53.91 59.55
N THR A 6 26.61 -53.26 59.89
CA THR A 6 26.61 -51.92 60.51
C THR A 6 26.53 -50.77 59.50
N THR A 7 26.92 -51.02 58.24
CA THR A 7 26.97 -49.99 57.19
C THR A 7 25.58 -49.68 56.61
N ASN A 8 24.71 -50.69 56.48
CA ASN A 8 23.37 -50.51 55.90
C ASN A 8 22.39 -49.77 56.84
N ILE A 9 22.46 -49.99 58.16
CA ILE A 9 21.58 -49.32 59.13
C ILE A 9 21.91 -47.83 59.27
N LYS A 10 23.20 -47.46 59.23
CA LYS A 10 23.65 -46.06 59.29
C LYS A 10 23.30 -45.27 58.02
N VAL A 11 23.32 -45.91 56.85
CA VAL A 11 22.92 -45.27 55.58
C VAL A 11 21.39 -45.07 55.52
N LEU A 12 20.61 -46.04 56.01
CA LEU A 12 19.15 -45.96 56.03
C LEU A 12 18.63 -44.90 57.03
N THR A 13 19.24 -44.80 58.22
CA THR A 13 18.90 -43.75 59.20
C THR A 13 19.33 -42.35 58.76
N LYS A 14 20.42 -42.21 58.00
CA LYS A 14 20.84 -40.91 57.43
C LYS A 14 19.89 -40.46 56.30
N ARG A 15 19.41 -41.37 55.46
CA ARG A 15 18.41 -41.09 54.41
C ARG A 15 17.03 -40.75 54.98
N CYS A 16 16.56 -41.45 56.01
CA CYS A 16 15.29 -41.10 56.67
C CYS A 16 15.37 -39.76 57.41
N LYS A 17 16.49 -39.43 58.07
CA LYS A 17 16.66 -38.12 58.71
C LYS A 17 16.70 -36.97 57.71
N CYS A 18 17.34 -37.13 56.55
CA CYS A 18 17.36 -36.12 55.47
C CYS A 18 16.00 -35.93 54.81
N ILE A 19 15.22 -36.99 54.59
CA ILE A 19 13.88 -36.89 54.01
C ILE A 19 12.91 -36.22 55.01
N LEU A 20 13.01 -36.56 56.29
CA LEU A 20 12.17 -35.93 57.32
C LEU A 20 12.55 -34.47 57.57
N THR A 21 13.83 -34.10 57.47
CA THR A 21 14.25 -32.67 57.52
C THR A 21 13.89 -31.91 56.25
N ALA A 22 13.90 -32.55 55.08
CA ALA A 22 13.45 -31.92 53.84
C ALA A 22 11.94 -31.69 53.82
N ILE A 23 11.13 -32.64 54.31
CA ILE A 23 9.67 -32.48 54.44
C ILE A 23 9.34 -31.43 55.52
N PHE A 24 10.10 -31.38 56.61
CA PHE A 24 9.92 -30.35 57.64
C PHE A 24 10.38 -28.96 57.16
N MET A 25 11.46 -28.85 56.36
CA MET A 25 11.84 -27.59 55.71
C MET A 25 10.81 -27.15 54.67
N LEU A 26 10.26 -28.07 53.86
CA LEU A 26 9.21 -27.74 52.88
C LEU A 26 7.93 -27.25 53.59
N ALA A 27 7.53 -27.89 54.69
CA ALA A 27 6.38 -27.47 55.48
C ALA A 27 6.60 -26.13 56.21
N VAL A 28 7.84 -25.79 56.61
CA VAL A 28 8.17 -24.50 57.22
C VAL A 28 8.30 -23.38 56.17
N ILE A 29 8.71 -23.70 54.93
CA ILE A 29 8.72 -22.74 53.80
C ILE A 29 7.28 -22.38 53.36
N PHE A 30 6.34 -23.33 53.41
CA PHE A 30 4.93 -23.06 53.09
C PHE A 30 4.09 -22.59 54.30
N GLY A 31 4.52 -22.86 55.54
CA GLY A 31 3.79 -22.49 56.77
C GLY A 31 3.89 -21.00 57.17
N PHE A 32 4.78 -20.24 56.53
CA PHE A 32 5.00 -18.80 56.74
C PHE A 32 4.81 -17.95 55.48
N MET A 33 4.21 -18.51 54.42
CA MET A 33 3.69 -17.65 53.35
C MET A 33 2.40 -17.01 53.88
N PRO A 34 2.32 -15.68 54.07
CA PRO A 34 1.02 -15.04 54.24
C PRO A 34 0.15 -15.47 53.06
N PRO A 35 -1.17 -15.69 53.23
CA PRO A 35 -2.02 -15.97 52.09
C PRO A 35 -1.73 -14.91 51.03
N GLN A 36 -1.20 -15.33 49.88
CA GLN A 36 -1.18 -14.44 48.72
C GLN A 36 -2.64 -14.06 48.55
N LYS A 37 -2.96 -12.79 48.84
CA LYS A 37 -4.24 -12.23 48.41
C LYS A 37 -4.32 -12.56 46.93
N ALA A 38 -5.26 -13.41 46.55
CA ALA A 38 -5.65 -13.52 45.16
C ALA A 38 -5.94 -12.09 44.71
N VAL A 39 -5.07 -11.53 43.87
CA VAL A 39 -5.35 -10.25 43.24
C VAL A 39 -6.52 -10.57 42.33
N ALA A 40 -7.68 -10.01 42.61
CA ALA A 40 -8.86 -10.24 41.79
C ALA A 40 -8.51 -9.87 40.35
N ALA A 41 -8.90 -10.72 39.39
CA ALA A 41 -8.70 -10.43 37.99
C ALA A 41 -9.28 -9.04 37.68
N GLU A 42 -8.47 -8.17 37.08
CA GLU A 42 -8.96 -6.91 36.53
C GLU A 42 -10.04 -7.22 35.50
N GLU A 43 -11.20 -6.59 35.61
CA GLU A 43 -12.33 -6.79 34.70
C GLU A 43 -12.41 -5.64 33.70
N TYR A 44 -12.57 -5.95 32.42
CA TYR A 44 -12.72 -4.97 31.36
C TYR A 44 -14.20 -4.88 30.95
N PRO A 45 -14.73 -3.69 30.62
CA PRO A 45 -16.11 -3.51 30.17
C PRO A 45 -16.27 -3.92 28.68
N LEU A 46 -15.87 -5.15 28.40
CA LEU A 46 -15.90 -5.81 27.10
C LEU A 46 -16.45 -7.23 27.31
N TYR A 47 -17.40 -7.63 26.46
CA TYR A 47 -18.05 -8.94 26.54
C TYR A 47 -18.07 -9.63 25.20
N LEU A 48 -17.72 -10.92 25.18
CA LEU A 48 -17.75 -11.78 24.01
C LEU A 48 -18.67 -12.97 24.29
N CYS A 49 -19.80 -13.09 23.58
CA CYS A 49 -20.81 -14.13 23.80
C CYS A 49 -21.27 -14.24 25.26
N GLY A 50 -21.35 -13.10 25.97
CA GLY A 50 -21.68 -13.03 27.41
C GLY A 50 -20.51 -13.29 28.36
N THR A 51 -19.35 -13.75 27.86
CA THR A 51 -18.11 -13.87 28.64
C THR A 51 -17.51 -12.49 28.85
N LYS A 52 -17.37 -12.07 30.12
CA LYS A 52 -16.66 -10.83 30.46
C LYS A 52 -15.16 -11.01 30.25
N VAL A 53 -14.51 -10.05 29.59
CA VAL A 53 -13.06 -10.05 29.44
C VAL A 53 -12.41 -9.60 30.75
N THR A 54 -11.41 -10.33 31.19
CA THR A 54 -10.62 -10.05 32.40
C THR A 54 -9.14 -10.25 32.09
N SER A 55 -8.27 -9.71 32.94
CA SER A 55 -6.82 -9.96 32.86
C SER A 55 -6.42 -11.44 32.85
N GLU A 56 -7.27 -12.35 33.33
CA GLU A 56 -7.02 -13.80 33.32
C GLU A 56 -7.33 -14.46 31.97
N ASN A 57 -8.34 -13.99 31.23
CA ASN A 57 -8.73 -14.58 29.94
C ASN A 57 -8.35 -13.71 28.73
N ALA A 58 -7.80 -12.51 28.95
CA ALA A 58 -7.53 -11.56 27.87
C ALA A 58 -6.63 -12.12 26.76
N ALA A 59 -5.68 -13.01 27.05
CA ALA A 59 -4.82 -13.60 26.03
C ALA A 59 -5.56 -14.56 25.07
N ASP A 60 -6.65 -15.17 25.53
CA ASP A 60 -7.49 -16.10 24.76
C ASP A 60 -8.89 -16.15 25.40
N ILE A 61 -9.76 -15.26 24.95
CA ILE A 61 -11.03 -14.93 25.64
C ILE A 61 -11.96 -16.14 25.68
N MET A 62 -11.94 -16.95 24.61
CA MET A 62 -12.83 -18.10 24.42
C MET A 62 -12.12 -19.45 24.59
N GLY A 63 -10.78 -19.46 24.71
CA GLY A 63 -9.99 -20.68 24.84
C GLY A 63 -9.73 -21.40 23.51
N ASP A 64 -9.99 -20.73 22.38
CA ASP A 64 -9.86 -21.27 21.02
C ASP A 64 -8.77 -20.56 20.20
N GLY A 65 -8.13 -19.53 20.76
CA GLY A 65 -7.09 -18.73 20.13
C GLY A 65 -7.60 -17.71 19.09
N ASN A 66 -8.91 -17.58 18.90
CA ASN A 66 -9.48 -16.70 17.87
C ASN A 66 -9.56 -15.24 18.33
N LEU A 67 -9.68 -15.00 19.63
CA LEU A 67 -9.94 -13.68 20.19
C LEU A 67 -9.02 -13.40 21.38
N SER A 68 -8.29 -12.30 21.31
CA SER A 68 -7.44 -11.81 22.41
C SER A 68 -7.63 -10.32 22.61
N TYR A 69 -7.56 -9.83 23.83
CA TYR A 69 -7.59 -8.43 24.20
C TYR A 69 -6.28 -8.01 24.86
N ASP A 70 -5.74 -6.87 24.43
CA ASP A 70 -4.62 -6.19 25.06
C ASP A 70 -5.12 -4.87 25.67
N ASN A 71 -5.00 -4.75 26.99
CA ASN A 71 -5.46 -3.57 27.73
C ASN A 71 -4.54 -2.35 27.57
N GLU A 72 -3.24 -2.54 27.34
CA GLU A 72 -2.29 -1.44 27.18
C GLU A 72 -2.57 -0.69 25.87
N THR A 73 -2.81 -1.44 24.80
CA THR A 73 -3.13 -0.90 23.47
C THR A 73 -4.63 -0.70 23.24
N LYS A 74 -5.48 -1.22 24.15
CA LYS A 74 -6.94 -1.32 23.99
C LYS A 74 -7.33 -2.02 22.68
N THR A 75 -6.67 -3.13 22.38
CA THR A 75 -6.84 -3.84 21.11
C THR A 75 -7.50 -5.19 21.34
N LEU A 76 -8.70 -5.39 20.81
CA LEU A 76 -9.28 -6.71 20.59
C LEU A 76 -8.82 -7.22 19.23
N THR A 77 -8.00 -8.28 19.21
CA THR A 77 -7.58 -8.94 17.98
C THR A 77 -8.51 -10.09 17.63
N VAL A 78 -8.94 -10.13 16.36
CA VAL A 78 -9.81 -11.16 15.77
C VAL A 78 -9.01 -11.97 14.75
N ARG A 79 -8.97 -13.29 14.92
CA ARG A 79 -8.17 -14.24 14.12
C ARG A 79 -8.97 -15.40 13.53
N GLY A 80 -10.25 -15.47 13.82
CA GLY A 80 -11.12 -16.53 13.38
C GLY A 80 -12.58 -16.25 13.67
N ASP A 81 -13.41 -17.18 13.21
CA ASP A 81 -14.86 -17.06 13.30
C ASP A 81 -15.35 -17.11 14.74
N LEU A 82 -16.46 -16.40 15.01
CA LEU A 82 -17.18 -16.50 16.26
C LEU A 82 -18.67 -16.66 15.97
N GLU A 83 -19.26 -17.70 16.57
CA GLU A 83 -20.71 -17.93 16.54
C GLU A 83 -21.21 -18.05 17.97
N CYS A 84 -22.15 -17.19 18.36
CA CYS A 84 -22.72 -17.20 19.71
C CYS A 84 -23.79 -18.30 19.85
N LYS A 85 -23.42 -19.44 20.44
CA LYS A 85 -24.31 -20.61 20.66
C LYS A 85 -24.96 -20.64 22.04
N THR A 86 -25.02 -19.51 22.74
CA THR A 86 -25.57 -19.45 24.09
C THR A 86 -27.07 -19.75 24.08
N LYS A 87 -27.58 -20.35 25.17
CA LYS A 87 -29.03 -20.57 25.35
C LYS A 87 -29.80 -19.30 25.70
N MET A 88 -29.08 -18.27 26.14
CA MET A 88 -29.62 -16.96 26.51
C MET A 88 -29.27 -15.95 25.42
N PRO A 89 -30.19 -15.07 25.00
CA PRO A 89 -29.90 -14.00 24.06
C PRO A 89 -28.82 -13.07 24.63
N THR A 90 -27.67 -12.99 23.97
CA THR A 90 -26.58 -12.07 24.29
C THR A 90 -26.12 -11.42 23.00
N VAL A 91 -25.53 -10.23 23.11
CA VAL A 91 -24.72 -9.64 22.04
C VAL A 91 -23.45 -10.50 21.88
N LEU A 92 -22.95 -10.64 20.64
CA LEU A 92 -21.76 -11.43 20.35
C LEU A 92 -20.50 -10.67 20.76
N LEU A 93 -20.38 -9.39 20.43
CA LEU A 93 -19.31 -8.49 20.87
C LEU A 93 -19.91 -7.21 21.42
N SER A 94 -19.71 -6.92 22.71
CA SER A 94 -20.21 -5.70 23.35
C SER A 94 -19.06 -4.89 23.96
N ASN A 95 -18.81 -3.70 23.42
CA ASN A 95 -17.95 -2.69 24.05
C ASN A 95 -18.80 -1.75 24.89
N ASP A 96 -18.87 -2.02 26.19
CA ASP A 96 -19.74 -1.31 27.12
C ASP A 96 -19.04 -0.10 27.77
N GLY A 97 -17.72 0.01 27.65
CA GLY A 97 -16.98 1.01 28.42
C GLY A 97 -15.52 1.28 28.05
N ILE A 98 -14.96 0.64 27.01
CA ILE A 98 -13.60 0.89 26.56
C ILE A 98 -13.61 2.04 25.53
N GLU A 99 -13.15 3.21 25.95
CA GLU A 99 -12.97 4.36 25.06
C GLU A 99 -11.80 4.13 24.11
N ASP A 100 -12.05 4.38 22.82
CA ASP A 100 -11.10 4.19 21.71
C ASP A 100 -10.62 2.73 21.58
N LEU A 101 -11.53 1.77 21.76
CA LEU A 101 -11.25 0.35 21.51
C LEU A 101 -10.87 0.15 20.04
N THR A 102 -9.77 -0.57 19.79
CA THR A 102 -9.41 -1.04 18.45
C THR A 102 -9.83 -2.50 18.29
N ILE A 103 -10.70 -2.79 17.33
CA ILE A 103 -10.96 -4.15 16.83
C ILE A 103 -10.02 -4.37 15.64
N TYR A 104 -8.95 -5.13 15.87
CA TYR A 104 -7.94 -5.46 14.87
C TYR A 104 -8.23 -6.81 14.23
N VAL A 105 -8.56 -6.82 12.95
CA VAL A 105 -8.91 -8.02 12.17
C VAL A 105 -7.63 -8.54 11.52
N GLU A 106 -6.96 -9.49 12.19
CA GLU A 106 -5.67 -10.03 11.75
C GLU A 106 -5.85 -11.03 10.59
N LYS A 107 -6.97 -11.77 10.60
CA LYS A 107 -7.33 -12.76 9.57
C LYS A 107 -8.80 -12.65 9.22
N ASP A 108 -9.14 -13.10 8.02
CA ASP A 108 -10.54 -13.22 7.59
C ASP A 108 -11.34 -13.97 8.65
N SER A 109 -12.42 -13.35 9.11
CA SER A 109 -13.19 -13.81 10.27
C SER A 109 -14.66 -13.48 10.09
N THR A 110 -15.52 -14.39 10.52
CA THR A 110 -16.98 -14.26 10.44
C THR A 110 -17.59 -14.27 11.82
N LEU A 111 -18.34 -13.21 12.14
CA LEU A 111 -19.10 -13.06 13.36
C LEU A 111 -20.59 -13.21 13.03
N THR A 112 -21.19 -14.33 13.44
CA THR A 112 -22.59 -14.63 13.11
C THR A 112 -23.41 -14.80 14.37
N GLN A 113 -24.61 -14.21 14.38
CA GLN A 113 -25.56 -14.39 15.48
C GLN A 113 -26.99 -14.68 14.98
N PRO A 114 -27.64 -15.76 15.46
CA PRO A 114 -29.00 -16.12 15.05
C PRO A 114 -30.09 -15.37 15.84
N PHE A 115 -29.72 -14.69 16.93
CA PHE A 115 -30.65 -13.96 17.79
C PHE A 115 -30.94 -12.55 17.28
N VAL A 116 -32.00 -11.94 17.81
CA VAL A 116 -32.41 -10.56 17.48
C VAL A 116 -31.44 -9.49 17.99
N ASN A 117 -30.60 -9.79 18.98
CA ASN A 117 -29.62 -8.83 19.50
C ASN A 117 -28.60 -8.44 18.43
N PRO A 118 -28.00 -7.24 18.51
CA PRO A 118 -26.89 -6.89 17.64
C PRO A 118 -25.76 -7.91 17.71
N VAL A 119 -25.04 -8.08 16.58
CA VAL A 119 -23.82 -8.89 16.57
C VAL A 119 -22.72 -8.12 17.29
N ILE A 120 -22.50 -6.87 16.88
CA ILE A 120 -21.57 -5.94 17.52
C ILE A 120 -22.36 -4.79 18.14
N SER A 121 -22.16 -4.53 19.43
CA SER A 121 -22.71 -3.38 20.16
C SER A 121 -21.57 -2.48 20.63
N ILE A 122 -21.64 -1.21 20.23
CA ILE A 122 -20.60 -0.21 20.47
C ILE A 122 -21.22 0.91 21.31
N MET A 123 -20.76 1.09 22.55
CA MET A 123 -21.22 2.14 23.46
C MET A 123 -20.14 3.20 23.75
N LYS A 124 -18.96 3.02 23.17
CA LYS A 124 -17.79 3.90 23.27
C LYS A 124 -17.07 3.96 21.94
N ASN A 125 -16.32 5.04 21.70
CA ASN A 125 -15.62 5.21 20.44
C ASN A 125 -14.80 3.96 20.11
N THR A 126 -14.98 3.42 18.91
CA THR A 126 -14.39 2.15 18.50
C THR A 126 -13.89 2.25 17.07
N ILE A 127 -12.71 1.66 16.83
CA ILE A 127 -12.04 1.61 15.54
C ILE A 127 -12.05 0.17 15.06
N ILE A 128 -12.48 -0.10 13.83
CA ILE A 128 -12.29 -1.38 13.14
C ILE A 128 -11.18 -1.17 12.11
N THR A 129 -10.13 -1.99 12.18
CA THR A 129 -8.96 -1.92 11.29
C THR A 129 -8.34 -3.30 11.10
N GLY A 130 -7.47 -3.47 10.11
CA GLY A 130 -6.69 -4.70 9.95
C GLY A 130 -6.77 -5.29 8.54
N PRO A 131 -5.81 -6.16 8.19
CA PRO A 131 -5.70 -6.71 6.84
C PRO A 131 -6.76 -7.77 6.51
N GLY A 132 -7.38 -8.39 7.52
CA GLY A 132 -8.38 -9.43 7.31
C GLY A 132 -9.76 -8.86 6.97
N VAL A 133 -10.57 -9.67 6.30
CA VAL A 133 -11.98 -9.39 6.02
C VAL A 133 -12.82 -9.72 7.25
N LEU A 134 -13.57 -8.74 7.77
CA LEU A 134 -14.55 -8.98 8.83
C LEU A 134 -15.94 -9.14 8.23
N ASN A 135 -16.49 -10.35 8.29
CA ASN A 135 -17.89 -10.61 7.98
C ASN A 135 -18.71 -10.55 9.27
N VAL A 136 -19.81 -9.81 9.26
CA VAL A 136 -20.73 -9.69 10.39
C VAL A 136 -22.13 -9.96 9.89
N GLU A 137 -22.80 -10.97 10.45
CA GLU A 137 -24.10 -11.42 9.96
C GLU A 137 -25.13 -11.61 11.08
N GLY A 138 -26.33 -11.09 10.83
CA GLY A 138 -27.50 -11.31 11.67
C GLY A 138 -27.80 -10.13 12.60
N GLY A 139 -28.58 -10.38 13.64
CA GLY A 139 -29.10 -9.36 14.56
C GLY A 139 -30.14 -8.41 13.95
N ILE A 140 -30.87 -7.68 14.80
CA ILE A 140 -31.77 -6.59 14.36
C ILE A 140 -30.96 -5.45 13.76
N ARG A 141 -29.87 -5.05 14.41
CA ARG A 141 -28.83 -4.19 13.86
C ARG A 141 -27.54 -4.98 13.87
N THR A 142 -26.94 -5.23 12.71
CA THR A 142 -25.80 -6.13 12.63
C THR A 142 -24.61 -5.53 13.39
N ILE A 143 -24.35 -4.24 13.16
CA ILE A 143 -23.49 -3.40 13.99
C ILE A 143 -24.33 -2.25 14.55
N SER A 144 -24.41 -2.15 15.88
CA SER A 144 -25.13 -1.10 16.59
C SER A 144 -24.15 -0.14 17.26
N VAL A 145 -24.21 1.14 16.89
CA VAL A 145 -23.40 2.22 17.46
C VAL A 145 -24.31 3.08 18.32
N ASN A 146 -23.99 3.27 19.59
CA ASN A 146 -24.90 3.90 20.55
C ASN A 146 -24.25 5.15 21.15
N SER A 147 -24.75 6.33 20.78
CA SER A 147 -24.30 7.65 21.27
C SER A 147 -22.78 7.85 21.24
N CYS A 148 -22.09 7.32 20.23
CA CYS A 148 -20.63 7.38 20.08
C CYS A 148 -20.19 7.30 18.61
N ARG A 149 -18.88 7.22 18.36
CA ARG A 149 -18.30 7.09 17.02
C ARG A 149 -17.87 5.66 16.70
N LEU A 150 -18.23 5.21 15.51
CA LEU A 150 -17.54 4.09 14.85
C LEU A 150 -16.62 4.65 13.78
N THR A 151 -15.35 4.27 13.81
CA THR A 151 -14.39 4.52 12.74
C THR A 151 -14.03 3.19 12.08
N VAL A 152 -14.16 3.08 10.76
CA VAL A 152 -13.66 1.94 9.99
C VAL A 152 -12.50 2.45 9.13
N LYS A 153 -11.29 1.94 9.37
CA LYS A 153 -10.07 2.49 8.78
C LYS A 153 -9.17 1.39 8.25
N ASN A 154 -8.72 1.50 6.99
CA ASN A 154 -7.85 0.52 6.34
C ASN A 154 -8.34 -0.92 6.57
N ALA A 155 -9.63 -1.15 6.35
CA ALA A 155 -10.29 -2.42 6.64
C ALA A 155 -11.24 -2.85 5.52
N THR A 156 -11.53 -4.15 5.51
CA THR A 156 -12.62 -4.73 4.74
C THR A 156 -13.70 -5.23 5.70
N LEU A 157 -14.92 -4.69 5.58
CA LEU A 157 -16.05 -5.00 6.46
C LEU A 157 -17.28 -5.37 5.63
N ASN A 158 -17.83 -6.56 5.86
CA ASN A 158 -19.08 -6.99 5.26
C ASN A 158 -20.15 -7.12 6.34
N ALA A 159 -21.16 -6.25 6.32
CA ALA A 159 -22.27 -6.26 7.27
C ALA A 159 -23.56 -6.71 6.57
N LEU A 160 -24.05 -7.90 6.93
CA LEU A 160 -25.26 -8.49 6.39
C LEU A 160 -26.36 -8.58 7.45
N ASN A 161 -27.43 -7.82 7.23
CA ASN A 161 -28.62 -7.89 8.04
C ASN A 161 -29.71 -8.74 7.38
N THR A 162 -30.12 -9.80 8.06
CA THR A 162 -31.14 -10.74 7.58
C THR A 162 -32.46 -10.66 8.37
N ASN A 163 -32.65 -9.61 9.18
CA ASN A 163 -33.83 -9.40 10.02
C ASN A 163 -34.94 -8.65 9.25
N THR A 164 -36.19 -8.90 9.61
CA THR A 164 -37.40 -8.29 9.02
C THR A 164 -37.92 -7.07 9.78
N ASP A 165 -37.47 -6.85 11.02
CA ASP A 165 -37.98 -5.80 11.92
C ASP A 165 -37.79 -4.38 11.37
N HIS A 166 -38.71 -3.48 11.70
CA HIS A 166 -38.78 -2.12 11.15
C HIS A 166 -37.52 -1.27 11.42
N ASN A 167 -36.77 -1.58 12.48
CA ASN A 167 -35.55 -0.87 12.86
C ASN A 167 -34.27 -1.53 12.34
N ALA A 168 -34.38 -2.48 11.42
CA ALA A 168 -33.25 -3.27 10.97
C ALA A 168 -32.30 -2.50 10.05
N ALA A 169 -31.00 -2.61 10.34
CA ALA A 169 -29.92 -2.00 9.57
C ALA A 169 -28.64 -2.83 9.70
N ALA A 170 -27.88 -2.95 8.61
CA ALA A 170 -26.55 -3.57 8.64
C ALA A 170 -25.59 -2.78 9.54
N ILE A 171 -25.54 -1.45 9.38
CA ILE A 171 -24.75 -0.57 10.25
C ILE A 171 -25.66 0.54 10.74
N GLY A 172 -25.96 0.51 12.04
CA GLY A 172 -27.00 1.32 12.64
C GLY A 172 -26.52 2.18 13.79
N GLY A 173 -26.70 3.49 13.69
CA GLY A 173 -26.61 4.39 14.84
C GLY A 173 -27.90 4.38 15.66
N THR A 174 -27.77 4.41 16.99
CA THR A 174 -28.86 4.65 17.92
C THR A 174 -28.47 5.77 18.88
N ASP A 175 -28.98 6.95 18.61
CA ASP A 175 -28.79 8.07 19.52
C ASP A 175 -29.67 7.89 20.74
N SER A 176 -29.15 8.23 21.90
CA SER A 176 -29.97 8.36 23.09
C SER A 176 -30.93 9.55 22.92
N ASP A 177 -32.21 9.35 23.24
CA ASP A 177 -33.23 10.42 23.35
C ASP A 177 -32.98 11.36 24.55
N THR A 178 -31.72 11.48 24.99
CA THR A 178 -31.31 12.26 26.15
C THR A 178 -31.42 13.75 25.84
N THR A 179 -31.97 14.52 26.78
CA THR A 179 -31.95 15.99 26.78
C THR A 179 -30.56 16.56 27.12
N ALA A 180 -29.49 15.77 26.95
CA ALA A 180 -28.12 16.21 27.21
C ALA A 180 -27.74 17.32 26.22
N ASP A 181 -27.01 18.32 26.69
CA ASP A 181 -26.55 19.45 25.89
C ASP A 181 -25.00 19.51 25.93
N PRO A 182 -24.31 19.26 24.80
CA PRO A 182 -24.87 18.87 23.50
C PRO A 182 -25.42 17.43 23.50
N PRO A 183 -26.34 17.09 22.58
CA PRO A 183 -26.84 15.73 22.45
C PRO A 183 -25.69 14.78 22.08
N THR A 184 -25.66 13.61 22.71
CA THR A 184 -24.71 12.56 22.33
C THR A 184 -25.25 11.82 21.11
N GLU A 185 -24.77 12.21 19.94
CA GLU A 185 -25.17 11.67 18.65
C GLU A 185 -24.12 10.74 18.06
N CYS A 186 -24.58 9.73 17.31
CA CYS A 186 -23.78 8.74 16.62
C CYS A 186 -23.11 9.36 15.40
N SER A 187 -21.85 8.97 15.20
CA SER A 187 -21.06 9.33 14.03
C SER A 187 -20.43 8.09 13.40
N LEU A 188 -20.30 8.11 12.08
CA LEU A 188 -19.62 7.08 11.32
C LEU A 188 -18.52 7.73 10.47
N GLU A 189 -17.30 7.26 10.65
CA GLU A 189 -16.15 7.70 9.87
C GLU A 189 -15.57 6.50 9.13
N ILE A 190 -15.43 6.62 7.81
CA ILE A 190 -14.89 5.55 6.97
C ILE A 190 -13.69 6.11 6.20
N ILE A 191 -12.54 5.48 6.38
CA ILE A 191 -11.25 5.96 5.89
C ILE A 191 -10.58 4.82 5.13
N ASP A 192 -10.32 5.00 3.84
CA ASP A 192 -9.54 4.07 3.02
C ASP A 192 -9.99 2.60 3.21
N SER A 193 -11.30 2.37 3.26
CA SER A 193 -11.88 1.06 3.61
C SER A 193 -12.86 0.59 2.55
N HIS A 194 -12.99 -0.73 2.45
CA HIS A 194 -13.98 -1.40 1.61
C HIS A 194 -15.10 -1.93 2.50
N ILE A 195 -16.33 -1.46 2.30
CA ILE A 195 -17.48 -1.88 3.12
C ILE A 195 -18.61 -2.35 2.22
N THR A 196 -19.13 -3.54 2.48
CA THR A 196 -20.45 -3.94 1.99
C THR A 196 -21.45 -3.87 3.15
N ALA A 197 -22.58 -3.22 2.93
CA ALA A 197 -23.65 -3.12 3.92
C ALA A 197 -24.98 -3.47 3.25
N LYS A 198 -25.61 -4.54 3.71
CA LYS A 198 -26.81 -5.10 3.08
C LYS A 198 -27.91 -5.41 4.07
N ASN A 199 -29.11 -4.89 3.80
CA ASN A 199 -30.35 -5.33 4.43
C ASN A 199 -31.07 -6.30 3.48
N GLU A 200 -30.95 -7.61 3.72
CA GLU A 200 -31.47 -8.63 2.83
C GLU A 200 -33.01 -8.72 2.86
N LYS A 201 -33.62 -8.62 4.05
CA LYS A 201 -35.07 -8.83 4.23
C LYS A 201 -35.85 -7.55 4.50
N ASN A 202 -35.30 -6.59 5.24
CA ASN A 202 -35.97 -5.33 5.55
C ASN A 202 -35.67 -4.24 4.51
N LYS A 203 -36.70 -3.52 4.06
CA LYS A 203 -36.57 -2.40 3.10
C LYS A 203 -37.03 -1.05 3.63
N GLN A 204 -37.30 -0.96 4.94
CA GLN A 204 -37.82 0.26 5.56
C GLN A 204 -36.74 1.27 5.89
N LEU A 205 -35.51 0.84 6.12
CA LEU A 205 -34.35 1.70 6.35
C LEU A 205 -33.28 1.45 5.28
N SER A 206 -32.37 2.42 5.16
CA SER A 206 -31.09 2.18 4.47
C SER A 206 -30.23 1.20 5.26
N ALA A 207 -29.38 0.45 4.57
CA ALA A 207 -28.44 -0.49 5.18
C ALA A 207 -27.47 0.20 6.14
N VAL A 208 -27.12 1.47 5.85
CA VAL A 208 -26.41 2.36 6.77
C VAL A 208 -27.33 3.51 7.17
N SER A 209 -27.69 3.60 8.46
CA SER A 209 -28.66 4.57 8.96
C SER A 209 -28.49 4.90 10.44
N GLY A 210 -29.06 6.04 10.89
CA GLY A 210 -29.11 6.42 12.30
C GLY A 210 -27.92 7.22 12.84
N PHE A 211 -27.06 7.76 11.97
CA PHE A 211 -25.90 8.57 12.35
C PHE A 211 -26.23 10.07 12.29
N LYS A 212 -26.95 10.60 13.30
CA LYS A 212 -27.48 11.98 13.27
C LYS A 212 -26.40 13.05 13.21
N LYS A 213 -25.23 12.81 13.79
CA LYS A 213 -24.14 13.77 13.81
C LYS A 213 -23.54 13.94 12.42
N ASP A 214 -22.94 12.88 11.90
CA ASP A 214 -22.24 12.85 10.62
C ASP A 214 -21.94 11.43 10.13
N ILE A 215 -21.83 11.32 8.80
CA ILE A 215 -21.22 10.19 8.10
C ILE A 215 -20.12 10.80 7.21
N LEU A 216 -18.87 10.49 7.53
CA LEU A 216 -17.68 11.02 6.84
C LEU A 216 -16.99 9.91 6.04
N PHE A 217 -16.58 10.25 4.83
CA PHE A 217 -15.80 9.40 3.95
C PHE A 217 -14.47 10.09 3.61
N VAL A 218 -13.37 9.35 3.69
CA VAL A 218 -12.02 9.81 3.32
C VAL A 218 -11.36 8.72 2.48
N GLY A 219 -10.98 9.04 1.24
CA GLY A 219 -10.37 8.06 0.32
C GLY A 219 -11.33 6.93 -0.11
N CYS A 220 -12.63 7.11 0.10
CA CYS A 220 -13.66 6.17 -0.32
C CYS A 220 -14.97 6.90 -0.62
N GLU A 221 -15.88 6.24 -1.33
CA GLU A 221 -17.22 6.79 -1.60
C GLU A 221 -18.29 5.69 -1.60
N PRO A 222 -19.53 6.01 -1.18
CA PRO A 222 -20.63 5.08 -1.24
C PRO A 222 -21.22 5.03 -2.65
N VAL A 223 -21.42 3.84 -3.19
CA VAL A 223 -21.97 3.57 -4.52
C VAL A 223 -23.01 2.46 -4.47
N VAL A 224 -23.86 2.41 -5.51
CA VAL A 224 -24.75 1.26 -5.74
C VAL A 224 -23.91 0.08 -6.25
N PRO A 225 -23.96 -1.10 -5.60
CA PRO A 225 -23.30 -2.30 -6.10
C PRO A 225 -23.83 -2.73 -7.48
N ASP A 226 -22.97 -3.31 -8.33
CA ASP A 226 -23.32 -3.94 -9.60
C ASP A 226 -24.15 -3.09 -10.58
N ALA A 227 -24.11 -1.76 -10.44
CA ALA A 227 -24.79 -0.85 -11.35
C ALA A 227 -24.07 -0.82 -12.72
N ARG A 228 -24.85 -0.84 -13.82
CA ARG A 228 -24.31 -0.70 -15.19
C ARG A 228 -23.53 0.60 -15.37
N GLU A 229 -23.94 1.64 -14.66
CA GLU A 229 -23.26 2.92 -14.55
C GLU A 229 -23.02 3.20 -13.06
N ARG A 230 -21.80 3.59 -12.69
CA ARG A 230 -21.43 3.88 -11.31
C ARG A 230 -22.31 5.01 -10.77
N THR A 231 -23.11 4.68 -9.76
CA THR A 231 -24.06 5.62 -9.14
C THR A 231 -23.60 5.93 -7.73
N VAL A 232 -23.07 7.15 -7.54
CA VAL A 232 -22.64 7.64 -6.22
C VAL A 232 -23.86 7.93 -5.34
N LEU A 233 -23.87 7.33 -4.15
CA LEU A 233 -24.88 7.53 -3.11
C LEU A 233 -24.57 8.80 -2.29
N LYS A 234 -25.57 9.30 -1.57
CA LYS A 234 -25.49 10.54 -0.79
C LYS A 234 -25.77 10.27 0.68
N THR A 235 -25.46 11.23 1.53
CA THR A 235 -25.88 11.22 2.93
C THR A 235 -27.10 12.14 3.11
N ALA A 236 -28.10 11.67 3.85
CA ALA A 236 -29.25 12.49 4.25
C ALA A 236 -29.83 11.97 5.57
N LYS A 237 -30.12 12.88 6.51
CA LYS A 237 -30.75 12.57 7.81
C LYS A 237 -30.05 11.40 8.54
N GLY A 238 -28.71 11.40 8.52
CA GLY A 238 -27.89 10.36 9.15
C GLY A 238 -27.97 8.99 8.51
N SER A 239 -28.31 8.90 7.23
CA SER A 239 -28.35 7.66 6.46
C SER A 239 -27.66 7.83 5.11
N ILE A 240 -27.19 6.73 4.53
CA ILE A 240 -26.76 6.68 3.13
C ILE A 240 -27.99 6.40 2.26
N VAL A 241 -28.23 7.22 1.24
CA VAL A 241 -29.44 7.24 0.43
C VAL A 241 -29.11 7.43 -1.05
N ASP A 242 -30.08 7.16 -1.93
CA ASP A 242 -29.94 7.45 -3.35
C ASP A 242 -30.01 8.97 -3.64
N ALA A 243 -29.87 9.36 -4.90
CA ALA A 243 -29.97 10.76 -5.33
C ALA A 243 -31.35 11.40 -5.03
N GLY A 244 -32.41 10.59 -4.97
CA GLY A 244 -33.77 10.99 -4.62
C GLY A 244 -34.05 11.01 -3.11
N LYS A 245 -33.03 10.71 -2.27
CA LYS A 245 -33.14 10.57 -0.81
C LYS A 245 -34.00 9.38 -0.36
N ASN A 246 -34.14 8.36 -1.20
CA ASN A 246 -34.79 7.11 -0.83
C ASN A 246 -33.82 6.17 -0.12
N ASN A 247 -34.39 5.25 0.66
CA ASN A 247 -33.62 4.27 1.41
C ASN A 247 -32.96 3.24 0.48
N VAL A 248 -31.69 2.92 0.73
CA VAL A 248 -30.89 1.99 -0.07
C VAL A 248 -30.49 0.79 0.77
N GLN A 249 -30.87 -0.41 0.34
CA GLN A 249 -30.67 -1.64 1.10
C GLN A 249 -29.38 -2.40 0.73
N ASP A 250 -28.71 -2.02 -0.34
CA ASP A 250 -27.46 -2.64 -0.78
C ASP A 250 -26.46 -1.52 -1.10
N ILE A 251 -25.41 -1.43 -0.31
CA ILE A 251 -24.45 -0.33 -0.33
C ILE A 251 -23.05 -0.91 -0.41
N LEU A 252 -22.28 -0.45 -1.38
CA LEU A 252 -20.84 -0.64 -1.44
C LEU A 252 -20.19 0.70 -1.10
N ILE A 253 -19.22 0.70 -0.21
CA ILE A 253 -18.38 1.86 0.08
C ILE A 253 -16.99 1.44 -0.36
N GLU A 254 -16.50 2.08 -1.41
CA GLU A 254 -15.32 1.63 -2.13
C GLU A 254 -14.22 2.66 -2.07
N ARG A 255 -12.99 2.18 -1.91
CA ARG A 255 -11.79 3.02 -1.97
C ARG A 255 -11.61 3.58 -3.36
N TYR A 256 -11.23 4.85 -3.41
CA TYR A 256 -10.75 5.49 -4.62
C TYR A 256 -9.33 5.98 -4.40
N TYR A 257 -8.63 6.20 -5.50
CA TYR A 257 -7.32 6.84 -5.50
C TYR A 257 -7.47 8.25 -6.04
N ASP A 258 -6.61 9.15 -5.58
CA ASP A 258 -6.53 10.55 -6.03
C ASP A 258 -5.93 10.65 -7.45
N LEU A 259 -6.46 9.84 -8.36
CA LEU A 259 -6.07 9.61 -9.73
C LEU A 259 -7.32 9.42 -10.58
N GLN A 260 -7.35 10.08 -11.74
CA GLN A 260 -8.45 10.00 -12.68
C GLN A 260 -7.89 9.91 -14.11
N ILE A 261 -8.48 9.03 -14.92
CA ILE A 261 -8.16 8.86 -16.33
C ILE A 261 -9.36 9.35 -17.15
N VAL A 262 -9.18 10.47 -17.87
CA VAL A 262 -10.27 11.17 -18.57
C VAL A 262 -11.42 11.47 -17.60
N GLU A 263 -12.58 10.81 -17.72
CA GLU A 263 -13.76 10.98 -16.88
C GLU A 263 -13.85 9.93 -15.76
N GLN A 264 -13.00 8.90 -15.78
CA GLN A 264 -13.07 7.77 -14.86
C GLN A 264 -12.08 7.92 -13.72
N ARG A 265 -12.60 8.06 -12.50
CA ARG A 265 -11.81 7.95 -11.28
C ARG A 265 -11.31 6.51 -11.11
N VAL A 266 -10.14 6.35 -10.49
CA VAL A 266 -9.56 5.04 -10.20
C VAL A 266 -10.05 4.55 -8.85
N TYR A 267 -10.56 3.31 -8.81
CA TYR A 267 -11.12 2.60 -7.67
C TYR A 267 -10.46 1.23 -7.52
N ASP A 268 -10.68 0.56 -6.38
CA ASP A 268 -10.28 -0.82 -6.19
C ASP A 268 -10.83 -1.76 -7.28
N SER A 269 -12.07 -1.55 -7.74
CA SER A 269 -12.76 -2.38 -8.74
C SER A 269 -12.30 -2.22 -10.18
N ASN A 270 -11.69 -1.07 -10.54
CA ASN A 270 -11.30 -0.77 -11.92
C ASN A 270 -9.80 -0.49 -12.08
N LYS A 271 -9.00 -0.49 -11.02
CA LYS A 271 -7.56 -0.18 -11.13
C LYS A 271 -6.81 -1.09 -12.10
N ASP A 272 -7.26 -2.33 -12.31
CA ASP A 272 -6.59 -3.25 -13.25
C ASP A 272 -6.89 -2.93 -14.74
N ASP A 273 -8.00 -2.27 -15.02
CA ASP A 273 -8.43 -1.80 -16.34
C ASP A 273 -9.41 -0.61 -16.18
N ILE A 274 -8.85 0.60 -16.10
CA ILE A 274 -9.55 1.79 -15.60
C ILE A 274 -10.71 2.20 -16.52
N LEU A 275 -10.51 2.04 -17.83
CA LEU A 275 -11.50 2.42 -18.85
C LEU A 275 -12.25 1.21 -19.41
N GLY A 276 -11.86 -0.02 -19.06
CA GLY A 276 -12.41 -1.24 -19.66
C GLY A 276 -11.88 -1.53 -21.07
N ASP A 277 -10.80 -0.86 -21.49
CA ASP A 277 -10.18 -0.97 -22.81
C ASP A 277 -8.80 -1.67 -22.78
N GLY A 278 -8.33 -2.02 -21.59
CA GLY A 278 -7.04 -2.66 -21.35
C GLY A 278 -5.83 -1.71 -21.44
N VAL A 279 -6.03 -0.41 -21.64
CA VAL A 279 -4.92 0.54 -21.87
C VAL A 279 -4.34 1.06 -20.57
N PHE A 280 -5.16 1.44 -19.60
CA PHE A 280 -4.69 2.05 -18.35
C PHE A 280 -4.92 1.14 -17.15
N SER A 281 -3.88 0.92 -16.36
CA SER A 281 -3.97 0.19 -15.08
C SER A 281 -3.11 0.83 -14.00
N TYR A 282 -3.51 0.71 -12.74
CA TYR A 282 -2.85 1.31 -11.58
C TYR A 282 -2.54 0.27 -10.51
N ASP A 283 -1.27 0.21 -10.09
CA ASP A 283 -0.80 -0.59 -8.96
C ASP A 283 -0.64 0.31 -7.72
N GLU A 284 -1.47 0.09 -6.69
CA GLU A 284 -1.47 0.91 -5.48
C GLU A 284 -0.23 0.70 -4.58
N LYS A 285 0.39 -0.48 -4.64
CA LYS A 285 1.52 -0.83 -3.77
C LYS A 285 2.78 -0.11 -4.22
N THR A 286 2.95 0.01 -5.53
CA THR A 286 4.07 0.71 -6.16
C THR A 286 3.74 2.14 -6.57
N LYS A 287 2.46 2.54 -6.49
CA LYS A 287 1.92 3.80 -7.05
C LYS A 287 2.28 3.95 -8.52
N THR A 288 2.05 2.91 -9.31
CA THR A 288 2.42 2.90 -10.74
C THR A 288 1.18 2.90 -11.62
N LEU A 289 1.00 3.95 -12.42
CA LEU A 289 0.07 3.98 -13.55
C LEU A 289 0.80 3.46 -14.79
N THR A 290 0.26 2.40 -15.41
CA THR A 290 0.80 1.78 -16.62
C THR A 290 -0.10 2.05 -17.82
N ILE A 291 0.52 2.46 -18.93
CA ILE A 291 -0.08 2.63 -20.25
C ILE A 291 0.33 1.42 -21.11
N LYS A 292 -0.63 0.60 -21.52
CA LYS A 292 -0.41 -0.70 -22.20
C LYS A 292 -0.71 -0.69 -23.70
N GLY A 293 -0.92 0.48 -24.30
CA GLY A 293 -1.22 0.58 -25.72
C GLY A 293 -1.54 2.00 -26.16
N ASN A 294 -2.20 2.09 -27.31
CA ASN A 294 -2.63 3.36 -27.88
C ASN A 294 -3.97 3.78 -27.29
N TYR A 295 -4.17 5.09 -27.14
CA TYR A 295 -5.43 5.65 -26.68
C TYR A 295 -5.76 6.94 -27.44
N GLN A 296 -7.03 7.15 -27.75
CA GLN A 296 -7.52 8.38 -28.36
C GLN A 296 -8.79 8.83 -27.67
N THR A 297 -8.87 10.14 -27.37
CA THR A 297 -10.04 10.78 -26.81
C THR A 297 -10.25 12.17 -27.40
N ASP A 298 -11.51 12.56 -27.57
CA ASP A 298 -11.95 13.92 -27.89
C ASP A 298 -12.53 14.65 -26.66
N SER A 299 -12.50 14.01 -25.49
CA SER A 299 -12.91 14.62 -24.22
C SER A 299 -12.09 15.86 -23.91
N SER A 300 -12.72 16.82 -23.22
CA SER A 300 -12.04 17.99 -22.66
C SER A 300 -11.37 17.70 -21.31
N PHE A 301 -11.55 16.51 -20.75
CA PHE A 301 -10.86 16.08 -19.55
C PHE A 301 -9.44 15.62 -19.89
N SER A 302 -8.46 16.02 -19.07
CA SER A 302 -7.08 15.55 -19.22
C SER A 302 -7.00 14.04 -19.14
N VAL A 303 -6.10 13.42 -19.93
CA VAL A 303 -5.97 11.95 -19.97
C VAL A 303 -5.57 11.42 -18.61
N ILE A 304 -4.63 12.07 -17.93
CA ILE A 304 -4.20 11.73 -16.58
C ILE A 304 -4.36 12.97 -15.71
N GLN A 305 -5.21 12.87 -14.69
CA GLN A 305 -5.34 13.85 -13.61
C GLN A 305 -4.82 13.22 -12.32
N ASN A 306 -3.75 13.79 -11.76
CA ASN A 306 -3.05 13.20 -10.63
C ASN A 306 -2.92 14.18 -9.45
N ASP A 307 -3.34 13.70 -8.28
CA ASP A 307 -3.11 14.31 -6.97
C ASP A 307 -2.29 13.38 -6.05
N ILE A 308 -1.91 12.17 -6.51
CA ILE A 308 -1.04 11.24 -5.78
C ILE A 308 0.40 11.77 -5.76
N ASN A 309 0.96 11.94 -4.56
CA ASN A 309 2.38 12.25 -4.42
C ASN A 309 3.25 10.99 -4.60
N GLY A 310 4.25 11.10 -5.47
CA GLY A 310 5.16 10.02 -5.82
C GLY A 310 4.55 9.01 -6.79
N LEU A 311 3.68 9.45 -7.71
CA LEU A 311 3.13 8.58 -8.76
C LEU A 311 4.21 8.26 -9.80
N THR A 312 4.38 6.99 -10.12
CA THR A 312 5.15 6.56 -11.30
C THR A 312 4.20 6.36 -12.47
N ILE A 313 4.51 6.92 -13.63
CA ILE A 313 3.81 6.70 -14.89
C ILE A 313 4.76 5.96 -15.82
N THR A 314 4.33 4.83 -16.36
CA THR A 314 5.13 4.01 -17.27
C THR A 314 4.33 3.52 -18.47
N THR A 315 5.01 3.23 -19.58
CA THR A 315 4.45 2.41 -20.66
C THR A 315 4.86 0.95 -20.52
N ALA A 316 4.09 0.03 -21.11
CA ALA A 316 4.44 -1.39 -21.23
C ALA A 316 5.11 -1.73 -22.59
N ALA A 317 4.86 -0.91 -23.61
CA ALA A 317 5.42 -0.99 -24.95
C ALA A 317 5.35 0.39 -25.61
N ASP A 318 5.67 0.46 -26.91
CA ASP A 318 5.40 1.64 -27.73
C ASP A 318 3.90 2.01 -27.66
N SER A 319 3.62 3.27 -27.34
CA SER A 319 2.27 3.77 -27.07
C SER A 319 2.06 5.13 -27.71
N ILE A 320 0.88 5.34 -28.29
CA ILE A 320 0.44 6.62 -28.85
C ILE A 320 -0.80 7.09 -28.10
N ILE A 321 -0.73 8.29 -27.51
CA ILE A 321 -1.86 8.93 -26.83
C ILE A 321 -2.27 10.17 -27.61
N SER A 322 -3.54 10.25 -28.01
CA SER A 322 -4.10 11.40 -28.73
C SER A 322 -5.25 12.01 -27.95
N CYS A 323 -5.05 13.17 -27.34
CA CYS A 323 -6.04 13.92 -26.56
C CYS A 323 -6.20 15.34 -27.11
N ILE A 324 -6.95 15.47 -28.21
CA ILE A 324 -6.94 16.66 -29.07
C ILE A 324 -7.66 17.89 -28.50
N ASN A 325 -8.37 17.75 -27.38
CA ASN A 325 -9.09 18.83 -26.70
C ASN A 325 -8.69 18.97 -25.22
N ALA A 326 -7.59 18.34 -24.80
CA ALA A 326 -7.23 18.26 -23.39
C ALA A 326 -5.72 18.16 -23.18
N TRP A 327 -5.33 18.17 -21.91
CA TRP A 327 -3.96 17.93 -21.49
C TRP A 327 -3.68 16.44 -21.48
N PHE A 328 -2.43 16.02 -21.73
CA PHE A 328 -2.09 14.63 -21.49
C PHE A 328 -1.94 14.35 -19.99
N ILE A 329 -1.13 15.14 -19.27
CA ILE A 329 -0.98 15.06 -17.81
C ILE A 329 -1.34 16.40 -17.17
N TYR A 330 -2.25 16.38 -16.22
CA TYR A 330 -2.57 17.46 -15.29
C TYR A 330 -2.22 17.00 -13.87
N ASN A 331 -1.16 17.57 -13.27
CA ASN A 331 -0.51 16.97 -12.11
C ASN A 331 -0.28 17.95 -10.95
N HIS A 332 -0.76 17.61 -9.75
CA HIS A 332 -0.51 18.35 -8.49
C HIS A 332 0.53 17.71 -7.57
N GLY A 333 0.76 16.39 -7.69
CA GLY A 333 1.76 15.66 -6.90
C GLY A 333 3.14 15.62 -7.56
N ASP A 334 4.12 15.03 -6.88
CA ASP A 334 5.40 14.68 -7.51
C ASP A 334 5.24 13.42 -8.38
N ILE A 335 5.79 13.44 -9.59
CA ILE A 335 5.71 12.31 -10.53
C ILE A 335 7.07 11.87 -11.04
N THR A 336 7.17 10.58 -11.36
CA THR A 336 8.23 10.01 -12.19
C THR A 336 7.61 9.44 -13.46
N LEU A 337 8.03 9.89 -14.63
CA LEU A 337 7.66 9.33 -15.92
C LEU A 337 8.84 8.52 -16.46
N THR A 338 8.61 7.25 -16.72
CA THR A 338 9.54 6.33 -17.39
C THR A 338 8.83 5.64 -18.55
N THR A 339 9.54 5.03 -19.49
CA THR A 339 8.89 4.33 -20.60
C THR A 339 9.58 3.00 -20.91
N ASN A 340 8.78 1.95 -21.13
CA ASN A 340 9.26 0.73 -21.78
C ASN A 340 8.83 0.80 -23.24
N GLY A 341 9.73 1.27 -24.11
CA GLY A 341 9.40 1.66 -25.48
C GLY A 341 9.10 3.16 -25.58
N LYS A 342 8.66 3.59 -26.76
CA LYS A 342 8.41 5.00 -27.09
C LYS A 342 7.00 5.43 -26.74
N LEU A 343 6.85 6.51 -25.98
CA LEU A 343 5.57 7.18 -25.74
C LEU A 343 5.45 8.40 -26.66
N SER A 344 4.46 8.40 -27.56
CA SER A 344 4.14 9.55 -28.43
C SER A 344 2.80 10.15 -28.04
N VAL A 345 2.77 11.47 -27.81
CA VAL A 345 1.60 12.19 -27.29
C VAL A 345 1.22 13.30 -28.26
N LEU A 346 -0.04 13.32 -28.69
CA LEU A 346 -0.66 14.45 -29.37
C LEU A 346 -1.65 15.12 -28.41
N ALA A 347 -1.28 16.30 -27.91
CA ALA A 347 -2.10 17.06 -26.97
C ALA A 347 -2.75 18.29 -27.64
N GLY A 348 -4.05 18.46 -27.38
CA GLY A 348 -4.85 19.60 -27.80
C GLY A 348 -4.50 20.89 -27.07
N GLU A 349 -3.99 20.76 -25.85
CA GLU A 349 -3.57 21.87 -25.01
C GLU A 349 -2.12 21.64 -24.56
N VAL A 350 -1.90 21.33 -23.28
CA VAL A 350 -0.57 21.08 -22.70
C VAL A 350 -0.24 19.59 -22.72
N GLY A 351 1.00 19.23 -23.05
CA GLY A 351 1.45 17.84 -22.91
C GLY A 351 1.49 17.40 -21.45
N ILE A 352 2.48 17.89 -20.70
CA ILE A 352 2.65 17.64 -19.27
C ILE A 352 2.57 18.96 -18.52
N GLY A 353 1.51 19.18 -17.78
CA GLY A 353 1.36 20.33 -16.91
C GLY A 353 1.45 19.94 -15.44
N SER A 354 2.30 20.62 -14.66
CA SER A 354 2.54 20.24 -13.27
C SER A 354 2.73 21.39 -12.28
N TRP A 355 2.17 21.21 -11.08
CA TRP A 355 2.44 22.03 -9.89
C TRP A 355 3.49 21.40 -8.95
N GLY A 356 3.81 20.12 -9.12
CA GLY A 356 4.80 19.35 -8.35
C GLY A 356 6.08 19.05 -9.15
N GLU A 357 6.94 18.20 -8.60
CA GLU A 357 8.16 17.78 -9.31
C GLU A 357 7.84 16.80 -10.44
N VAL A 358 8.54 16.95 -11.57
CA VAL A 358 8.44 16.07 -12.73
C VAL A 358 9.81 15.47 -13.02
N ASN A 359 9.94 14.16 -12.80
CA ASN A 359 11.14 13.40 -13.11
C ASN A 359 10.92 12.57 -14.37
N ILE A 360 11.46 12.98 -15.51
CA ILE A 360 11.46 12.18 -16.74
C ILE A 360 12.74 11.36 -16.75
N LYS A 361 12.62 10.04 -16.56
CA LYS A 361 13.74 9.15 -16.30
C LYS A 361 13.68 7.91 -17.16
N ASP A 362 14.81 7.58 -17.81
CA ASP A 362 14.95 6.41 -18.66
C ASP A 362 13.81 6.32 -19.71
N ALA A 363 13.45 7.46 -20.29
CA ALA A 363 12.28 7.60 -21.16
C ALA A 363 12.66 7.85 -22.62
N ASP A 364 11.82 7.39 -23.55
CA ASP A 364 11.74 7.82 -24.96
C ASP A 364 10.36 8.45 -25.17
N LEU A 365 10.32 9.79 -25.10
CA LEU A 365 9.08 10.57 -25.03
C LEU A 365 9.02 11.56 -26.19
N VAL A 366 7.90 11.58 -26.89
CA VAL A 366 7.56 12.59 -27.89
C VAL A 366 6.24 13.22 -27.51
N ILE A 367 6.21 14.55 -27.44
CA ILE A 367 5.02 15.35 -27.16
C ILE A 367 4.88 16.39 -28.26
N ASP A 368 3.74 16.36 -28.94
CA ASP A 368 3.29 17.41 -29.84
C ASP A 368 2.04 18.07 -29.25
N ALA A 369 2.19 19.27 -28.71
CA ALA A 369 1.16 20.03 -28.02
C ALA A 369 0.74 21.29 -28.82
N GLN A 370 -0.52 21.75 -28.70
CA GLN A 370 -0.89 23.05 -29.29
C GLN A 370 -0.39 24.22 -28.43
N SER A 371 -0.42 24.07 -27.10
CA SER A 371 0.17 24.99 -26.11
C SER A 371 1.59 24.53 -25.77
N GLY A 372 2.09 24.65 -24.53
CA GLY A 372 3.40 24.12 -24.16
C GLY A 372 3.42 22.59 -24.04
N ALA A 373 4.56 21.99 -24.37
CA ALA A 373 4.74 20.55 -24.31
C ALA A 373 4.95 20.07 -22.87
N ILE A 374 5.78 20.78 -22.09
CA ILE A 374 6.07 20.47 -20.69
C ILE A 374 6.10 21.79 -19.90
N GLU A 375 5.13 21.99 -19.01
CA GLU A 375 4.91 23.25 -18.30
C GLU A 375 4.83 23.07 -16.78
N GLY A 376 5.57 23.92 -16.06
CA GLY A 376 5.46 24.11 -14.62
C GLY A 376 4.56 25.28 -14.25
N PHE A 377 3.72 25.13 -13.22
CA PHE A 377 2.75 26.14 -12.79
C PHE A 377 2.96 26.66 -11.36
N SER A 378 4.02 26.23 -10.69
CA SER A 378 4.27 26.56 -9.28
C SER A 378 5.75 26.75 -8.99
N ARG A 379 6.05 27.44 -7.88
CA ARG A 379 7.43 27.59 -7.39
C ARG A 379 8.03 26.29 -6.83
N LYS A 380 7.22 25.25 -6.66
CA LYS A 380 7.68 23.89 -6.31
C LYS A 380 7.89 23.03 -7.55
N ALA A 381 7.34 23.43 -8.70
CA ALA A 381 7.51 22.67 -9.92
C ALA A 381 8.98 22.67 -10.32
N VAL A 382 9.56 21.49 -10.44
CA VAL A 382 10.94 21.25 -10.88
C VAL A 382 10.89 20.19 -11.96
N LEU A 383 11.73 20.33 -12.98
CA LEU A 383 11.84 19.36 -14.04
C LEU A 383 13.24 18.76 -14.04
N ASP A 384 13.32 17.46 -13.79
CA ASP A 384 14.55 16.69 -13.90
C ASP A 384 14.41 15.74 -15.10
N MET A 385 15.32 15.81 -16.07
CA MET A 385 15.39 14.90 -17.20
C MET A 385 16.67 14.07 -17.11
N ILE A 386 16.51 12.75 -16.98
CA ILE A 386 17.56 11.83 -16.57
C ILE A 386 17.66 10.70 -17.58
N ASN A 387 18.81 10.56 -18.23
CA ASN A 387 19.09 9.48 -19.19
C ASN A 387 17.92 9.23 -20.18
N SER A 388 17.37 10.31 -20.75
CA SER A 388 16.14 10.26 -21.52
C SER A 388 16.28 10.92 -22.88
N ASP A 389 15.53 10.39 -23.85
CA ASP A 389 15.29 11.02 -25.13
C ASP A 389 13.91 11.70 -25.06
N VAL A 390 13.87 13.02 -25.20
CA VAL A 390 12.63 13.80 -25.14
C VAL A 390 12.56 14.71 -26.36
N ASN A 391 11.47 14.59 -27.12
CA ASN A 391 11.10 15.55 -28.16
C ASN A 391 9.84 16.28 -27.71
N ALA A 392 9.98 17.56 -27.40
CA ALA A 392 8.92 18.41 -26.86
C ALA A 392 8.63 19.52 -27.86
N ASN A 393 7.48 19.43 -28.54
CA ASN A 393 7.03 20.39 -29.54
C ASN A 393 5.75 21.09 -29.09
N SER A 394 5.74 22.40 -29.25
CA SER A 394 4.59 23.28 -29.05
C SER A 394 4.30 24.05 -30.34
N LYS A 395 3.05 24.47 -30.56
CA LYS A 395 2.71 25.32 -31.71
C LYS A 395 2.63 26.80 -31.39
N ASN A 396 2.06 27.14 -30.23
CA ASN A 396 1.68 28.53 -29.92
C ASN A 396 2.44 29.12 -28.73
N GLN A 397 3.31 28.35 -28.07
CA GLN A 397 3.99 28.69 -26.82
C GLN A 397 5.39 28.10 -26.76
N GLU A 398 6.10 28.36 -25.67
CA GLU A 398 7.38 27.74 -25.34
C GLU A 398 7.22 26.24 -25.07
N ALA A 399 8.13 25.42 -25.60
CA ALA A 399 8.01 23.96 -25.49
C ALA A 399 8.22 23.46 -24.06
N VAL A 400 9.23 23.99 -23.36
CA VAL A 400 9.59 23.59 -21.99
C VAL A 400 9.80 24.83 -21.13
N THR A 401 8.89 25.09 -20.19
CA THR A 401 8.87 26.35 -19.43
C THR A 401 8.18 26.25 -18.06
N GLY A 402 8.23 27.32 -17.26
CA GLY A 402 7.41 27.50 -16.07
C GLY A 402 7.91 26.78 -14.79
N PHE A 403 8.99 26.02 -14.88
CA PHE A 403 9.58 25.33 -13.73
C PHE A 403 10.43 26.28 -12.90
N SER A 404 10.55 26.07 -11.59
CA SER A 404 11.52 26.81 -10.75
C SER A 404 12.98 26.44 -11.05
N ARG A 405 13.20 25.24 -11.57
CA ARG A 405 14.49 24.68 -11.98
C ARG A 405 14.27 23.63 -13.06
N ILE A 406 15.18 23.57 -14.02
CA ILE A 406 15.31 22.47 -14.97
C ILE A 406 16.72 21.88 -14.80
N ASP A 407 16.83 20.58 -14.57
CA ASP A 407 18.11 19.87 -14.50
C ASP A 407 18.18 18.77 -15.56
N LEU A 408 19.30 18.70 -16.27
CA LEU A 408 19.62 17.66 -17.22
C LEU A 408 20.73 16.77 -16.65
N LYS A 409 20.44 15.48 -16.47
CA LYS A 409 21.38 14.49 -15.94
C LYS A 409 21.58 13.41 -17.00
N ASP A 410 22.80 13.25 -17.48
CA ASP A 410 23.11 12.34 -18.60
C ASP A 410 22.24 12.62 -19.84
N CYS A 411 21.93 13.90 -20.04
CA CYS A 411 21.13 14.42 -21.14
C CYS A 411 21.81 15.67 -21.70
N LYS A 412 21.58 15.96 -22.98
CA LYS A 412 21.97 17.21 -23.64
C LYS A 412 20.86 17.76 -24.51
N ILE A 413 20.77 19.08 -24.58
CA ILE A 413 19.93 19.78 -25.55
C ILE A 413 20.60 19.62 -26.92
N VAL A 414 19.82 19.16 -27.90
CA VAL A 414 20.24 18.97 -29.31
C VAL A 414 19.50 19.96 -30.20
N THR A 415 18.24 20.25 -29.88
CA THR A 415 17.45 21.29 -30.52
C THR A 415 16.89 22.18 -29.42
N PRO A 416 17.09 23.50 -29.49
CA PRO A 416 17.91 24.22 -30.48
C PRO A 416 19.41 23.86 -30.35
N GLU A 417 20.17 23.99 -31.44
CA GLU A 417 21.62 23.83 -31.40
C GLU A 417 22.22 24.84 -30.42
N ASP A 418 23.15 24.41 -29.58
CA ASP A 418 23.72 25.20 -28.47
C ASP A 418 22.67 25.79 -27.49
N GLY A 419 21.49 25.18 -27.41
CA GLY A 419 20.41 25.62 -26.53
C GLY A 419 20.81 25.67 -25.05
N VAL A 420 20.19 26.60 -24.32
CA VAL A 420 20.53 26.89 -22.93
C VAL A 420 19.30 26.85 -22.03
N ILE A 421 19.52 26.63 -20.74
CA ILE A 421 18.49 26.82 -19.72
C ILE A 421 18.49 28.29 -19.33
N VAL A 422 17.36 28.95 -19.55
CA VAL A 422 17.15 30.38 -19.31
C VAL A 422 16.38 30.55 -18.02
N TYR A 423 16.80 31.51 -17.19
CA TYR A 423 16.08 31.87 -15.97
C TYR A 423 15.47 33.27 -16.10
N PHE A 424 14.15 33.36 -15.97
CA PHE A 424 13.39 34.61 -16.02
C PHE A 424 12.46 34.70 -14.81
N GLU A 425 12.50 35.79 -14.05
CA GLU A 425 11.57 36.04 -12.92
C GLU A 425 11.34 34.86 -11.95
N ARG A 426 12.37 34.01 -11.75
CA ARG A 426 12.38 32.79 -10.91
C ARG A 426 11.71 31.55 -11.52
N THR A 427 11.41 31.57 -12.82
CA THR A 427 11.13 30.39 -13.62
C THR A 427 12.31 30.08 -14.55
N ALA A 428 12.36 28.84 -14.99
CA ALA A 428 13.35 28.26 -15.88
C ALA A 428 12.62 27.74 -17.13
N ALA A 429 13.24 27.93 -18.28
CA ALA A 429 12.78 27.46 -19.57
C ALA A 429 13.99 26.99 -20.40
N ILE A 430 13.73 26.26 -21.47
CA ILE A 430 14.76 25.95 -22.48
C ILE A 430 14.62 26.93 -23.63
N GLY A 431 15.73 27.60 -23.97
CA GLY A 431 15.80 28.60 -25.03
C GLY A 431 16.94 28.32 -26.01
N ASP A 432 16.99 29.14 -27.05
CA ASP A 432 18.08 29.18 -28.02
C ASP A 432 19.39 29.74 -27.39
N PRO A 433 20.52 29.78 -28.13
CA PRO A 433 21.79 30.31 -27.60
C PRO A 433 21.76 31.77 -27.17
N HIS A 434 20.77 32.54 -27.63
CA HIS A 434 20.57 33.94 -27.23
C HIS A 434 19.69 34.07 -25.98
N GLY A 435 19.10 32.97 -25.53
CA GLY A 435 18.17 32.91 -24.41
C GLY A 435 16.74 33.25 -24.80
N ASP A 436 16.42 33.30 -26.09
CA ASP A 436 15.07 33.47 -26.59
C ASP A 436 14.34 32.12 -26.54
N PHE A 437 13.05 32.15 -26.23
CA PHE A 437 12.29 30.92 -26.06
C PHE A 437 11.97 30.23 -27.39
N VAL A 438 11.88 28.90 -27.35
CA VAL A 438 11.70 28.05 -28.52
C VAL A 438 10.49 27.14 -28.38
N SER A 439 9.91 26.78 -29.52
CA SER A 439 8.72 25.91 -29.61
C SER A 439 9.05 24.45 -29.98
N ASP A 440 10.32 24.12 -30.17
CA ASP A 440 10.80 22.76 -30.45
C ASP A 440 12.06 22.55 -29.61
N VAL A 441 11.99 21.54 -28.74
CA VAL A 441 13.10 21.13 -27.87
C VAL A 441 13.33 19.64 -28.03
N VAL A 442 14.53 19.30 -28.49
CA VAL A 442 15.00 17.92 -28.55
C VAL A 442 16.11 17.75 -27.54
N ILE A 443 15.89 16.85 -26.59
CA ILE A 443 16.85 16.40 -25.61
C ILE A 443 17.19 14.95 -25.92
N LYS A 444 18.47 14.64 -25.90
CA LYS A 444 18.97 13.28 -26.08
C LYS A 444 19.77 12.87 -24.87
N ARG A 445 19.72 11.58 -24.56
CA ARG A 445 20.69 10.98 -23.64
C ARG A 445 22.10 11.34 -24.09
N SER A 446 22.93 11.77 -23.15
CA SER A 446 24.34 11.97 -23.39
C SER A 446 24.91 10.61 -23.76
N GLN A 447 25.40 10.48 -24.99
CA GLN A 447 26.21 9.32 -25.32
C GLN A 447 27.41 9.31 -24.37
N VAL A 448 27.74 8.15 -23.82
CA VAL A 448 29.03 7.94 -23.17
C VAL A 448 30.09 8.05 -24.26
N GLU A 449 30.54 9.27 -24.55
CA GLU A 449 31.81 9.47 -25.22
C GLU A 449 32.86 8.92 -24.27
N THR A 450 33.41 7.76 -24.63
CA THR A 450 34.56 7.20 -23.94
C THR A 450 35.75 8.09 -24.28
N THR A 451 35.93 9.17 -23.51
CA THR A 451 37.05 10.10 -23.66
C THR A 451 38.33 9.33 -23.32
N THR A 452 38.94 8.78 -24.36
CA THR A 452 40.21 8.08 -24.28
C THR A 452 41.28 9.17 -24.18
N THR A 453 41.74 9.45 -22.97
CA THR A 453 42.92 10.31 -22.74
C THR A 453 44.12 9.68 -23.44
N ALA A 454 44.56 10.29 -24.54
CA ALA A 454 45.70 9.84 -25.32
C ALA A 454 46.99 9.90 -24.48
N THR A 455 47.44 8.75 -24.00
CA THR A 455 48.84 8.57 -23.60
C THR A 455 49.61 8.13 -24.83
N THR A 456 50.62 8.91 -25.19
CA THR A 456 51.46 8.72 -26.38
C THR A 456 52.23 7.40 -26.28
N THR A 457 51.93 6.42 -27.14
CA THR A 457 52.93 5.41 -27.56
C THR A 457 52.57 4.81 -28.92
N THR A 458 53.48 5.05 -29.87
CA THR A 458 53.91 4.33 -31.09
C THR A 458 52.95 3.38 -31.83
N ALA A 459 52.92 3.55 -33.15
CA ALA A 459 52.01 2.93 -34.10
C ALA A 459 52.15 1.41 -34.34
N ALA A 460 50.96 0.82 -34.54
CA ALA A 460 50.55 -0.27 -35.43
C ALA A 460 50.99 -1.71 -35.13
N THR A 461 50.04 -2.53 -34.65
CA THR A 461 49.57 -3.72 -35.37
C THR A 461 48.13 -4.06 -34.93
N THR A 462 47.23 -4.25 -35.90
CA THR A 462 45.84 -4.67 -35.70
C THR A 462 45.79 -6.12 -35.23
N THR A 463 45.19 -6.39 -34.06
CA THR A 463 44.78 -7.74 -33.64
C THR A 463 43.41 -7.68 -32.98
N THR A 464 42.53 -8.54 -33.48
CA THR A 464 41.14 -8.83 -33.13
C THR A 464 40.94 -8.96 -31.60
N ALA A 465 39.98 -8.23 -31.04
CA ALA A 465 39.59 -8.36 -29.63
C ALA A 465 39.04 -9.77 -29.37
N LYS A 466 39.52 -10.38 -28.30
CA LYS A 466 39.26 -11.76 -27.87
C LYS A 466 38.14 -11.73 -26.83
N ASP A 467 37.14 -12.59 -26.97
CA ASP A 467 36.09 -12.80 -25.97
C ASP A 467 36.71 -13.13 -24.59
N VAL A 468 36.34 -12.37 -23.56
CA VAL A 468 36.70 -12.65 -22.17
C VAL A 468 35.68 -13.65 -21.62
N THR A 469 36.11 -14.90 -21.44
CA THR A 469 35.28 -15.98 -20.88
C THR A 469 35.36 -16.00 -19.36
N ALA A 470 34.25 -16.34 -18.68
CA ALA A 470 34.20 -16.52 -17.24
C ALA A 470 35.28 -17.51 -16.75
N GLN A 471 35.97 -17.17 -15.67
CA GLN A 471 36.98 -18.03 -15.04
C GLN A 471 36.44 -18.69 -13.77
N LEU A 472 35.54 -18.02 -13.05
CA LEU A 472 34.87 -18.52 -11.86
C LEU A 472 33.44 -17.95 -11.80
N TRP A 473 32.46 -18.73 -12.21
CA TRP A 473 31.05 -18.31 -12.21
C TRP A 473 30.59 -17.95 -10.79
N GLY A 474 30.12 -16.72 -10.62
CA GLY A 474 29.69 -16.14 -9.35
C GLY A 474 30.68 -15.20 -8.66
N ASP A 475 31.96 -15.17 -9.07
CA ASP A 475 33.00 -14.29 -8.49
C ASP A 475 32.99 -12.93 -9.20
N ALA A 476 32.07 -12.07 -8.77
CA ALA A 476 31.77 -10.79 -9.39
C ALA A 476 32.81 -9.71 -9.06
N ASN A 477 33.40 -9.79 -7.87
CA ASN A 477 34.41 -8.83 -7.41
C ASN A 477 35.87 -9.24 -7.78
N VAL A 478 36.06 -10.46 -8.30
CA VAL A 478 37.33 -11.03 -8.76
C VAL A 478 38.33 -11.21 -7.62
N ASP A 479 37.86 -11.65 -6.45
CA ASP A 479 38.71 -11.95 -5.30
C ASP A 479 39.08 -13.44 -5.17
N GLY A 480 38.51 -14.29 -6.03
CA GLY A 480 38.77 -15.72 -6.09
C GLY A 480 37.85 -16.58 -5.22
N ASN A 481 36.88 -15.98 -4.53
CA ASN A 481 35.83 -16.68 -3.79
C ASN A 481 34.45 -16.36 -4.37
N VAL A 482 33.47 -17.22 -4.09
CA VAL A 482 32.06 -16.94 -4.38
C VAL A 482 31.33 -16.85 -3.05
N GLU A 483 30.92 -15.65 -2.68
CA GLU A 483 30.28 -15.37 -1.39
C GLU A 483 29.20 -14.29 -1.50
N LEU A 484 28.56 -13.95 -0.37
CA LEU A 484 27.47 -12.96 -0.35
C LEU A 484 27.95 -11.58 -0.83
N ALA A 485 29.25 -11.28 -0.67
CA ALA A 485 29.86 -10.06 -1.15
C ALA A 485 29.70 -9.88 -2.67
N ASP A 486 29.73 -10.95 -3.47
CA ASP A 486 29.54 -10.90 -4.92
C ASP A 486 28.12 -10.50 -5.30
N ALA A 487 27.12 -11.10 -4.66
CA ALA A 487 25.72 -10.74 -4.88
C ALA A 487 25.46 -9.27 -4.48
N ILE A 488 26.01 -8.82 -3.36
CA ILE A 488 25.93 -7.42 -2.93
C ILE A 488 26.65 -6.51 -3.92
N PHE A 489 27.83 -6.91 -4.41
CA PHE A 489 28.62 -6.13 -5.36
C PHE A 489 27.90 -5.96 -6.70
N ILE A 490 27.26 -7.02 -7.22
CA ILE A 490 26.38 -6.94 -8.40
C ILE A 490 25.26 -5.93 -8.15
N MET A 491 24.54 -6.04 -7.02
CA MET A 491 23.47 -5.09 -6.68
C MET A 491 23.98 -3.65 -6.56
N GLN A 492 25.19 -3.44 -6.03
CA GLN A 492 25.83 -2.13 -5.91
C GLN A 492 26.21 -1.54 -7.27
N VAL A 493 26.77 -2.36 -8.16
CA VAL A 493 27.11 -1.98 -9.54
C VAL A 493 25.84 -1.63 -10.33
N LEU A 494 24.73 -2.37 -10.13
CA LEU A 494 23.46 -2.10 -10.78
C LEU A 494 22.74 -0.86 -10.19
N SER A 495 22.83 -0.67 -8.87
CA SER A 495 22.15 0.44 -8.18
C SER A 495 22.90 1.77 -8.30
N ASN A 496 24.23 1.73 -8.43
CA ASN A 496 25.06 2.92 -8.54
C ASN A 496 26.35 2.66 -9.35
N PRO A 497 26.24 2.48 -10.68
CA PRO A 497 27.38 2.18 -11.55
C PRO A 497 28.44 3.29 -11.58
N ASN A 498 28.08 4.52 -11.21
CA ASN A 498 28.99 5.65 -11.11
C ASN A 498 29.95 5.53 -9.91
N ARG A 499 29.60 4.75 -8.88
CA ARG A 499 30.40 4.56 -7.66
C ARG A 499 31.10 3.21 -7.61
N TYR A 500 30.51 2.18 -8.20
CA TYR A 500 31.01 0.82 -8.17
C TYR A 500 31.28 0.32 -9.60
N THR A 501 32.55 0.05 -9.91
CA THR A 501 32.98 -0.40 -11.23
C THR A 501 33.29 -1.89 -11.20
N ILE A 502 32.66 -2.66 -12.10
CA ILE A 502 32.96 -4.08 -12.32
C ILE A 502 33.95 -4.25 -13.48
N THR A 503 34.91 -5.16 -13.34
CA THR A 503 35.88 -5.48 -14.41
C THR A 503 35.23 -6.33 -15.50
N GLU A 504 35.86 -6.44 -16.68
CA GLU A 504 35.35 -7.32 -17.76
C GLU A 504 35.30 -8.80 -17.33
N LEU A 505 36.32 -9.25 -16.59
CA LEU A 505 36.34 -10.59 -16.01
C LEU A 505 35.26 -10.75 -14.94
N GLY A 506 35.10 -9.77 -14.05
CA GLY A 506 34.04 -9.78 -13.04
C GLY A 506 32.66 -9.81 -13.67
N ARG A 507 32.45 -9.10 -14.79
CA ARG A 507 31.20 -9.15 -15.55
C ARG A 507 30.95 -10.52 -16.19
N ALA A 508 31.98 -11.13 -16.76
CA ALA A 508 31.87 -12.48 -17.32
C ALA A 508 31.59 -13.52 -16.23
N ASN A 509 32.24 -13.41 -15.07
CA ASN A 509 32.01 -14.27 -13.91
C ASN A 509 30.61 -14.08 -13.29
N ALA A 510 30.14 -12.83 -13.21
CA ALA A 510 28.91 -12.47 -12.52
C ALA A 510 27.63 -12.78 -13.32
N ASP A 511 27.70 -12.81 -14.66
CA ASP A 511 26.57 -13.09 -15.55
C ASP A 511 26.28 -14.60 -15.60
N VAL A 512 25.66 -15.10 -14.52
CA VAL A 512 25.34 -16.51 -14.28
C VAL A 512 23.90 -16.87 -14.71
N ASP A 513 23.04 -15.87 -14.93
CA ASP A 513 21.68 -16.02 -15.46
C ASP A 513 21.60 -15.65 -16.95
N LYS A 514 21.68 -16.68 -17.81
CA LYS A 514 21.55 -16.51 -19.28
C LYS A 514 20.12 -16.37 -19.79
N SER A 515 19.12 -16.25 -18.91
CA SER A 515 17.75 -15.95 -19.34
C SER A 515 17.62 -14.53 -19.93
N THR A 516 18.56 -13.65 -19.60
CA THR A 516 18.70 -12.30 -20.16
C THR A 516 20.14 -12.05 -20.59
N VAL A 517 20.36 -11.07 -21.48
CA VAL A 517 21.71 -10.74 -21.95
C VAL A 517 22.33 -9.70 -21.02
N GLY A 518 23.40 -10.08 -20.33
CA GLY A 518 24.17 -9.21 -19.46
C GLY A 518 23.76 -9.25 -17.99
N LEU A 519 24.43 -8.45 -17.16
CA LEU A 519 24.32 -8.52 -15.71
C LEU A 519 23.02 -7.87 -15.18
N THR A 520 22.28 -8.59 -14.35
CA THR A 520 20.98 -8.22 -13.77
C THR A 520 20.89 -8.56 -12.28
N ALA A 521 19.78 -8.19 -11.63
CA ALA A 521 19.54 -8.57 -10.23
C ALA A 521 19.34 -10.08 -10.05
N ASN A 522 18.95 -10.81 -11.10
CA ASN A 522 18.76 -12.27 -11.02
C ASN A 522 20.09 -13.01 -10.92
N ASP A 523 21.18 -12.46 -11.44
CA ASP A 523 22.53 -13.01 -11.23
C ASP A 523 22.91 -13.02 -9.75
N ALA A 524 22.61 -11.93 -9.05
CA ALA A 524 22.81 -11.84 -7.61
C ALA A 524 21.91 -12.83 -6.85
N LEU A 525 20.68 -13.05 -7.31
CA LEU A 525 19.77 -14.06 -6.75
C LEU A 525 20.31 -15.48 -6.96
N PHE A 526 20.84 -15.81 -8.14
CA PHE A 526 21.39 -17.15 -8.42
C PHE A 526 22.60 -17.44 -7.53
N ILE A 527 23.47 -16.45 -7.30
CA ILE A 527 24.58 -16.57 -6.34
C ILE A 527 24.04 -16.82 -4.93
N GLN A 528 23.00 -16.11 -4.48
CA GLN A 528 22.38 -16.34 -3.17
C GLN A 528 21.77 -17.75 -3.05
N GLU A 529 21.06 -18.22 -4.07
CA GLU A 529 20.50 -19.59 -4.13
C GLU A 529 21.59 -20.66 -4.08
N TYR A 530 22.72 -20.42 -4.77
CA TYR A 530 23.87 -21.32 -4.76
C TYR A 530 24.53 -21.40 -3.37
N LEU A 531 24.70 -20.26 -2.69
CA LEU A 531 25.21 -20.21 -1.31
C LEU A 531 24.28 -20.87 -0.29
N LEU A 532 22.98 -20.91 -0.57
CA LEU A 532 21.97 -21.62 0.22
C LEU A 532 21.80 -23.10 -0.16
N HIS A 533 22.59 -23.60 -1.13
CA HIS A 533 22.47 -24.95 -1.69
C HIS A 533 21.10 -25.28 -2.31
N LEU A 534 20.32 -24.25 -2.68
CA LEU A 534 19.08 -24.40 -3.44
C LEU A 534 19.36 -24.57 -4.93
N ARG A 535 20.53 -24.11 -5.38
CA ARG A 535 21.05 -24.25 -6.74
C ARG A 535 22.36 -25.06 -6.74
N PRO A 536 22.49 -26.10 -7.59
CA PRO A 536 23.65 -26.99 -7.55
C PRO A 536 24.89 -26.45 -8.28
N SER A 537 24.74 -25.51 -9.23
CA SER A 537 25.85 -24.92 -9.99
C SER A 537 25.50 -23.50 -10.45
N LEU A 538 26.53 -22.65 -10.58
CA LEU A 538 26.45 -21.33 -11.21
C LEU A 538 26.95 -21.31 -12.65
N ASP A 539 27.56 -22.40 -13.14
CA ASP A 539 27.91 -22.51 -14.55
C ASP A 539 26.63 -22.66 -15.38
N PRO A 540 26.30 -21.70 -16.27
CA PRO A 540 25.10 -21.77 -17.09
C PRO A 540 25.14 -22.91 -18.13
N ASN A 541 26.27 -23.61 -18.28
CA ASN A 541 26.44 -24.76 -19.17
C ASN A 541 26.52 -26.12 -18.43
N ALA A 542 26.35 -26.14 -17.10
CA ALA A 542 26.50 -27.36 -16.28
C ALA A 542 25.34 -28.35 -16.36
#